data_AF-A0A447CRK6-F1
#
_entry.id   AF-A0A447CRK6-F1
#
_cell.length_a   1.000
_cell.length_b   1.000
_cell.length_c   1.000
_cell.angle_alpha   90.00
_cell.angle_beta   90.00
_cell.angle_gamma   90.00
#
_symmetry.space_group_name_H-M   'P 1'
#
loop_
_entity.id
_entity.type
_entity.pdbx_description
1 polymer ?
#
loop_
_entity_poly.entity_id
_entity_poly.type
_entity_poly.pdbx_seq_one_letter_code
_entity_poly.pdbx_strand_id
1 'polypeptide(L)' 'MTVDRLTFHCVDCKHPVVVDGDNPPNDDDILVCQGCGRAFGTYAGVKQAMIEAGKREINEMVDKLDLPPWIARK' A
#
# COMPACT_ATOMS: atom_id res chain seq x y z
N MET A 1 -9.27 -13.86 -9.61
CA MET A 1 -8.90 -13.22 -8.33
C MET A 1 -7.73 -12.32 -8.67
N THR A 2 -7.89 -11.01 -8.55
CA THR A 2 -6.80 -10.05 -8.81
C THR A 2 -5.77 -10.23 -7.71
N VAL A 3 -4.66 -10.88 -8.04
CA VAL A 3 -3.50 -11.02 -7.16
C VAL A 3 -2.94 -9.62 -6.90
N ASP A 4 -3.08 -9.15 -5.66
CA ASP A 4 -2.62 -7.85 -5.18
C ASP A 4 -1.08 -7.83 -5.16
N ARG A 5 -0.48 -7.49 -6.31
CA ARG A 5 0.97 -7.29 -6.40
C ARG A 5 1.32 -5.95 -5.78
N LEU A 6 2.06 -5.98 -4.67
CA LEU A 6 2.57 -4.76 -4.04
C LEU A 6 3.88 -4.36 -4.70
N THR A 7 4.00 -3.12 -5.16
CA THR A 7 5.24 -2.60 -5.75
C THR A 7 5.51 -1.21 -5.22
N PHE A 8 6.66 -1.01 -4.59
CA PHE A 8 7.07 0.29 -4.06
C PHE A 8 8.59 0.46 -4.11
N HIS A 9 9.09 1.68 -3.93
CA HIS A 9 10.52 1.97 -3.95
C HIS A 9 11.02 2.26 -2.53
N CYS A 10 12.19 1.72 -2.18
CA CYS A 10 12.86 2.09 -0.94
C CYS A 10 13.21 3.58 -0.96
N VAL A 11 12.88 4.30 0.11
CA VAL A 11 13.10 5.76 0.19
C VAL A 11 14.58 6.11 0.11
N ASP A 12 15.45 5.31 0.73
CA ASP A 12 16.89 5.58 0.84
C ASP A 12 17.66 5.23 -0.44
N CYS A 13 17.54 3.99 -0.92
CA CYS A 13 18.35 3.49 -2.03
C CYS A 13 17.62 3.45 -3.38
N LYS A 14 16.34 3.86 -3.41
CA LYS A 14 15.46 3.82 -4.59
C LYS A 14 15.29 2.43 -5.21
N HIS A 15 15.73 1.38 -4.53
CA HIS A 15 15.60 0.01 -5.02
C HIS A 15 14.12 -0.40 -5.05
N PRO A 16 13.63 -1.01 -6.14
CA PRO A 16 12.27 -1.48 -6.22
C PRO A 16 12.07 -2.69 -5.29
N VAL A 17 11.01 -2.65 -4.50
CA VAL A 17 10.55 -3.73 -3.64
C VAL A 17 9.25 -4.24 -4.24
N VAL A 18 9.27 -5.49 -4.66
CA VAL A 18 8.12 -6.17 -5.29
C VAL A 18 7.72 -7.31 -4.38
N VAL A 19 6.48 -7.30 -3.94
CA VAL A 19 5.86 -8.42 -3.22
C VAL A 19 4.87 -9.06 -4.18
N ASP A 20 5.13 -10.32 -4.51
CA ASP A 20 4.30 -11.08 -5.42
C ASP A 20 2.97 -11.45 -4.73
N GLY A 21 1.87 -11.28 -5.45
CA GLY A 21 0.53 -11.56 -4.93
C GLY A 21 0.13 -13.04 -5.04
N ASP A 22 0.81 -13.83 -5.86
CA ASP A 22 0.57 -15.25 -6.07
C ASP A 22 1.20 -16.08 -4.95
N ASN A 23 2.37 -15.65 -4.46
CA ASN A 23 3.02 -16.22 -3.29
C ASN A 23 3.47 -15.12 -2.30
N PRO A 24 2.52 -14.50 -1.58
CA PRO A 24 2.84 -13.44 -0.63
C PRO A 24 3.60 -13.98 0.59
N PRO A 25 4.43 -13.14 1.24
CA PRO A 25 4.99 -13.44 2.56
C PRO A 25 3.88 -13.65 3.59
N ASN A 26 4.21 -14.31 4.70
CA ASN A 26 3.29 -14.37 5.83
C ASN A 26 3.17 -12.99 6.48
N ASP A 27 2.07 -12.76 7.17
CA ASP A 27 1.78 -11.49 7.83
C ASP A 27 2.88 -11.06 8.84
N ASP A 28 3.54 -12.02 9.49
CA ASP A 28 4.65 -11.81 10.43
C ASP A 28 6.03 -11.65 9.78
N ASP A 29 6.16 -11.90 8.46
CA ASP A 29 7.43 -11.79 7.77
C ASP A 29 7.87 -10.32 7.69
N ILE A 30 9.14 -10.07 8.03
CA ILE A 30 9.72 -8.73 7.97
C ILE A 30 10.12 -8.42 6.53
N LEU A 31 9.49 -7.40 5.95
CA LEU A 31 9.91 -6.86 4.66
C LEU A 31 11.22 -6.09 4.83
N VAL A 32 12.23 -6.51 4.06
CA VAL A 32 13.56 -5.89 4.05
C VAL A 32 13.89 -5.45 2.63
N CYS A 33 14.50 -4.28 2.48
CA CYS A 33 15.01 -3.82 1.21
C CYS A 33 16.22 -4.66 0.79
N GLN A 34 16.12 -5.35 -0.33
CA GLN A 34 17.23 -6.13 -0.90
C GLN A 34 18.40 -5.26 -1.39
N GLY A 35 18.18 -3.96 -1.62
CA GLY A 35 19.22 -3.04 -2.07
C GLY A 35 20.08 -2.46 -0.94
N CYS A 36 19.48 -2.10 0.20
CA CYS A 36 20.20 -1.45 1.31
C CYS A 36 20.09 -2.17 2.67
N GLY A 37 19.35 -3.28 2.75
CA GLY A 37 19.17 -4.05 3.98
C GLY A 37 18.23 -3.41 5.02
N ARG A 38 17.57 -2.29 4.68
CA ARG A 38 16.65 -1.62 5.61
C ARG A 38 15.37 -2.43 5.81
N ALA A 39 15.00 -2.68 7.07
CA ALA A 39 13.71 -3.26 7.41
C ALA A 39 12.59 -2.21 7.35
N PHE A 40 11.47 -2.56 6.72
CA PHE A 40 10.25 -1.75 6.66
C PHE A 40 9.25 -2.08 7.76
N GLY A 41 9.35 -3.29 8.33
CA GLY A 41 8.41 -3.83 9.31
C GLY A 41 7.78 -5.13 8.82
N THR A 42 6.75 -5.62 9.54
CA THR A 42 6.00 -6.82 9.14
C THR A 42 5.19 -6.58 7.88
N TYR A 43 5.01 -7.61 7.06
CA TYR A 43 4.21 -7.54 5.84
C TYR A 43 2.79 -7.05 6.14
N ALA A 44 2.15 -7.55 7.21
CA ALA A 44 0.84 -7.09 7.65
C ALA A 44 0.81 -5.58 7.92
N GLY A 45 1.82 -5.07 8.62
CA GLY A 45 1.91 -3.64 8.95
C GLY A 45 2.10 -2.79 7.70
N VAL A 46 2.98 -3.21 6.79
CA VAL A 46 3.22 -2.50 5.52
C VAL A 46 1.97 -2.52 4.64
N LYS A 47 1.28 -3.66 4.56
CA LYS A 47 0.03 -3.81 3.81
C LYS A 47 -1.08 -2.91 4.37
N GLN A 48 -1.27 -2.87 5.68
CA GLN A 48 -2.24 -1.98 6.30
C GLN A 48 -1.91 -0.51 6.04
N ALA A 49 -0.65 -0.10 6.21
CA ALA A 49 -0.22 1.27 5.94
C ALA A 49 -0.46 1.69 4.48
N MET A 50 -0.24 0.78 3.52
CA MET A 50 -0.54 1.00 2.10
C MET A 50 -2.05 1.18 1.85
N ILE A 51 -2.88 0.32 2.46
CA ILE A 51 -4.34 0.43 2.36
C ILE A 51 -4.84 1.74 2.96
N GLU A 52 -4.32 2.14 4.12
CA GLU A 52 -4.66 3.41 4.76
C GLU A 52 -4.22 4.62 3.94
N ALA A 53 -3.01 4.58 3.36
CA ALA A 53 -2.53 5.62 2.44
C ALA A 53 -3.42 5.73 1.20
N GLY A 54 -3.79 4.60 0.59
CA GLY A 54 -4.70 4.58 -0.56
C GLY A 54 -6.10 5.11 -0.22
N LYS A 55 -6.66 4.72 0.94
CA LYS A 55 -7.95 5.24 1.43
C LYS A 55 -7.90 6.76 1.62
N ARG A 56 -6.80 7.28 2.17
CA ARG A 56 -6.61 8.72 2.35
C ARG A 56 -6.56 9.45 1.01
N GLU A 57 -5.82 8.93 0.05
CA GLU A 57 -5.74 9.52 -1.30
C GLU A 57 -7.12 9.53 -1.99
N ILE A 58 -7.88 8.43 -1.90
CA ILE A 58 -9.25 8.36 -2.40
C ILE A 58 -10.16 9.38 -1.68
N ASN A 59 -10.06 9.48 -0.36
CA ASN A 59 -10.86 10.43 0.42
C ASN A 59 -10.54 11.89 0.03
N GLU A 60 -9.27 12.23 -0.21
CA GLU A 60 -8.86 13.55 -0.71
C GLU A 60 -9.35 13.81 -2.15
N MET A 61 -9.43 12.78 -3.00
CA MET A 61 -10.02 12.91 -4.34
C MET A 61 -11.54 13.10 -4.28
N VAL A 62 -12.23 12.37 -3.39
CA VAL A 62 -13.68 12.47 -3.18
C VAL A 62 -14.06 13.84 -2.58
N ASP A 63 -13.28 14.36 -1.64
CA ASP A 63 -13.50 15.71 -1.06
C ASP A 63 -13.38 16.82 -2.11
N LYS A 64 -12.46 16.67 -3.06
CA LYS A 64 -12.26 17.63 -4.16
C LYS A 64 -13.28 17.47 -5.30
N LEU A 65 -13.98 16.35 -5.37
CA LEU A 65 -15.14 16.21 -6.24
C LEU A 65 -16.29 16.91 -5.52
N ASP A 66 -16.69 18.09 -6.02
CA ASP A 66 -17.94 18.76 -5.62
C ASP A 66 -19.12 17.84 -6.01
N LEU A 67 -19.38 16.84 -5.17
CA LEU A 67 -20.38 15.83 -5.39
C LEU A 67 -21.74 16.49 -5.14
N PRO A 68 -22.62 16.53 -6.15
CA PRO A 68 -23.92 17.16 -5.97
C PRO A 68 -24.71 16.43 -4.87
N PRO A 69 -25.53 17.17 -4.09
CA PRO A 69 -26.05 16.74 -2.78
C PRO A 69 -26.99 15.51 -2.80
N TRP A 70 -27.31 14.94 -3.97
CA TRP A 70 -28.20 13.78 -4.10
C TRP A 70 -27.49 12.42 -3.97
N ILE A 71 -26.15 12.38 -3.97
CA ILE A 71 -25.36 11.14 -3.79
C ILE A 71 -25.12 10.82 -2.29
N ALA A 72 -25.28 11.80 -1.39
CA ALA A 72 -24.97 11.68 0.03
C ALA A 72 -26.09 11.07 0.92
N ARG A 73 -27.09 10.39 0.34
CA ARG A 73 -28.13 9.67 1.12
C ARG A 73 -28.23 8.22 0.69
N LYS A 74 -27.62 7.33 1.47
CA LYS A 74 -28.19 6.01 1.77
C LYS A 74 -27.81 5.56 3.16
#